data_AF-A0A0F8WRF0-F1
#
_entry.id   AF-A0A0F8WRF0-F1
#
_cell.length_a   1.000
_cell.length_b   1.000
_cell.length_c   1.000
_cell.angle_alpha   90.00
_cell.angle_beta   90.00
_cell.angle_gamma   90.00
#
_symmetry.space_group_name_H-M   'P 1'
#
loop_
_entity.id
_entity.type
_entity.pdbx_description
1 polymer ?
#
loop_
_entity_poly.entity_id
_entity_poly.type
_entity_poly.pdbx_seq_one_letter_code
_entity_poly.pdbx_strand_id
1 'polypeptide(L)'
;SYAFSEIITMLVPYLAVWLIFGLGFFFLILSLKEVGLAYVAIATGTFALSWVVGFLFVIAPGGLGAREVALVYLLGFFVSNPLAVLLAVLSRVLMIIGEVLILGISALSRR
;
A
#
# COMPACT_ATOMS: atom_id res chain seq x y z
N SER A 1 -22.46 5.54 -20.55
CA SER A 1 -22.53 4.18 -19.99
C SER A 1 -21.26 3.48 -20.39
N TYR A 2 -20.41 3.07 -19.45
CA TYR A 2 -19.20 2.31 -19.80
C TYR A 2 -19.61 0.93 -20.33
N ALA A 3 -18.98 0.48 -21.41
CA ALA A 3 -19.16 -0.88 -21.88
C ALA A 3 -18.49 -1.86 -20.91
N PHE A 4 -19.02 -3.08 -20.78
CA PHE A 4 -18.43 -4.10 -19.90
C PHE A 4 -16.94 -4.37 -20.23
N SER A 5 -16.58 -4.34 -21.51
CA SER A 5 -15.19 -4.46 -21.99
C SER A 5 -14.29 -3.34 -21.50
N GLU A 6 -14.79 -2.11 -21.39
CA GLU A 6 -14.03 -0.96 -20.87
C GLU A 6 -13.75 -1.13 -19.38
N ILE A 7 -14.71 -1.64 -18.61
CA ILE A 7 -14.55 -1.93 -17.18
C ILE A 7 -13.44 -2.98 -16.97
N ILE A 8 -13.46 -4.07 -17.75
CA ILE A 8 -12.40 -5.09 -17.70
C ILE A 8 -11.04 -4.50 -18.07
N THR A 9 -10.99 -3.62 -19.07
CA THR A 9 -9.74 -2.98 -19.50
C THR A 9 -9.17 -2.05 -18.42
N MET A 10 -10.02 -1.38 -17.64
CA MET A 10 -9.61 -0.54 -16.50
C MET A 10 -9.18 -1.36 -15.28
N LEU A 11 -9.74 -2.56 -15.09
CA LEU A 11 -9.37 -3.44 -13.98
C LEU A 11 -7.93 -3.93 -14.07
N VAL A 12 -7.42 -4.22 -15.27
CA VAL A 12 -6.05 -4.71 -15.48
C VAL A 12 -4.98 -3.76 -14.91
N PRO A 13 -4.91 -2.47 -15.31
CA PRO A 13 -3.93 -1.55 -14.74
C PRO A 13 -4.18 -1.31 -13.26
N TYR A 14 -5.44 -1.33 -12.80
CA TYR A 14 -5.76 -1.18 -11.39
C TYR A 14 -5.17 -2.31 -10.53
N LEU A 15 -5.35 -3.57 -10.95
CA LEU A 15 -4.74 -4.72 -10.30
C LEU A 15 -3.21 -4.66 -10.35
N ALA A 16 -2.65 -4.23 -11.47
CA ALA A 16 -1.20 -4.05 -11.60
C ALA A 16 -0.64 -3.04 -10.60
N VAL A 17 -1.33 -1.90 -10.37
CA VAL A 17 -0.93 -0.91 -9.36
C VAL A 17 -0.89 -1.54 -7.96
N TRP A 18 -1.91 -2.30 -7.57
CA TRP A 18 -1.94 -2.96 -6.27
C TRP A 18 -0.85 -4.03 -6.11
N LEU A 19 -0.56 -4.78 -7.16
CA LEU A 19 0.55 -5.74 -7.17
C LEU A 19 1.90 -5.04 -7.02
N ILE A 20 2.12 -3.91 -7.69
CA ILE A 20 3.35 -3.12 -7.56
C ILE A 20 3.51 -2.59 -6.14
N PHE A 21 2.45 -2.02 -5.56
CA PHE A 21 2.50 -1.58 -4.17
C PHE A 21 2.71 -2.74 -3.19
N GLY A 22 2.05 -3.87 -3.42
CA GLY A 22 2.21 -5.09 -2.64
C GLY A 22 3.63 -5.65 -2.70
N LEU A 23 4.26 -5.62 -3.87
CA LEU A 23 5.66 -6.00 -4.06
C LEU A 23 6.61 -5.05 -3.34
N GLY A 24 6.40 -3.73 -3.45
CA GLY A 24 7.17 -2.75 -2.70
C GLY A 24 7.06 -2.98 -1.18
N PHE A 25 5.86 -3.29 -0.70
CA PHE A 25 5.63 -3.61 0.70
C PHE A 25 6.24 -4.97 1.11
N PHE A 26 6.20 -5.97 0.23
CA PHE A 26 6.89 -7.24 0.45
C PHE A 26 8.40 -7.05 0.63
N PHE A 27 9.04 -6.23 -0.21
CA PHE A 27 10.48 -5.92 -0.05
C PHE A 27 10.77 -5.19 1.26
N LEU A 28 9.86 -4.34 1.73
CA LEU A 28 9.97 -3.71 3.06
C LEU A 28 9.86 -4.73 4.20
N ILE A 29 9.01 -5.75 4.08
CA ILE A 29 8.96 -6.84 5.06
C ILE A 29 10.25 -7.65 5.02
N LEU A 30 10.71 -7.99 3.81
CA LEU A 30 11.92 -8.77 3.58
C LEU A 30 13.18 -8.10 4.14
N SER A 31 13.25 -6.77 4.15
CA SER A 31 14.40 -6.03 4.71
C SER A 31 14.49 -6.07 6.23
N LEU A 32 13.40 -6.42 6.92
CA LEU A 32 13.33 -6.48 8.39
C LEU A 32 13.14 -7.89 8.94
N LYS A 33 12.63 -8.83 8.13
CA LYS A 33 12.37 -10.22 8.50
C LYS A 33 12.58 -11.11 7.29
N GLU A 34 13.32 -12.21 7.48
CA GLU A 34 13.41 -13.24 6.45
C GLU A 34 12.04 -13.89 6.21
N VAL A 35 11.54 -13.75 4.98
CA VAL A 35 10.24 -14.27 4.56
C VAL A 35 10.36 -14.88 3.16
N GLY A 36 9.60 -15.95 2.92
CA GLY A 36 9.51 -16.58 1.60
C GLY A 36 8.55 -15.85 0.65
N LEU A 37 8.55 -16.24 -0.62
CA LEU A 37 7.70 -15.65 -1.67
C LEU A 37 6.19 -15.71 -1.39
N ALA A 38 5.75 -16.64 -0.52
CA ALA A 38 4.36 -16.70 -0.07
C ALA A 38 3.89 -15.38 0.60
N TYR A 39 4.82 -14.61 1.18
CA TYR A 39 4.51 -13.31 1.77
C TYR A 39 4.17 -12.22 0.74
N VAL A 40 4.39 -12.43 -0.55
CA VAL A 40 3.95 -11.47 -1.59
C VAL A 40 2.44 -11.32 -1.57
N ALA A 41 1.70 -12.43 -1.48
CA ALA A 41 0.24 -12.41 -1.41
C ALA A 41 -0.25 -11.77 -0.10
N ILE A 42 0.42 -12.08 1.02
CA ILE A 42 0.10 -11.48 2.34
C ILE A 42 0.36 -9.96 2.30
N ALA A 43 1.51 -9.53 1.82
CA ALA A 43 1.87 -8.11 1.72
C ALA A 43 0.87 -7.36 0.83
N THR A 44 0.56 -7.91 -0.34
CA THR A 44 -0.37 -7.30 -1.28
C THR A 44 -1.79 -7.21 -0.69
N GLY A 45 -2.31 -8.31 -0.14
CA GLY A 45 -3.66 -8.35 0.43
C GLY A 45 -3.82 -7.46 1.65
N THR A 46 -2.89 -7.55 2.61
CA THR A 46 -2.92 -6.70 3.82
C THR A 46 -2.80 -5.22 3.47
N PHE A 47 -1.92 -4.87 2.54
CA PHE A 47 -1.75 -3.49 2.08
C PHE A 47 -3.00 -2.97 1.37
N ALA A 48 -3.53 -3.72 0.40
CA ALA A 48 -4.73 -3.33 -0.35
C ALA A 48 -5.96 -3.21 0.58
N LEU A 49 -6.17 -4.16 1.49
CA LEU A 49 -7.27 -4.10 2.47
C LEU A 49 -7.13 -2.91 3.42
N SER A 50 -5.90 -2.61 3.89
CA SER A 50 -5.67 -1.43 4.74
C SER A 50 -6.07 -0.12 4.04
N TRP A 51 -5.81 -0.03 2.73
CA TRP A 51 -6.22 1.11 1.91
C TRP A 51 -7.73 1.19 1.76
N VAL A 52 -8.42 0.08 1.52
CA VAL A 52 -9.89 0.03 1.49
C VAL A 52 -10.46 0.55 2.82
N VAL A 53 -9.92 0.12 3.96
CA VAL A 53 -10.34 0.64 5.27
C VAL A 53 -10.09 2.14 5.39
N GLY A 54 -8.91 2.61 4.96
CA GLY A 54 -8.60 4.04 4.93
C GLY A 54 -9.57 4.87 4.10
N PHE A 55 -10.02 4.35 2.95
CA PHE A 55 -11.04 5.01 2.11
C PHE A 55 -12.44 5.00 2.73
N LEU A 56 -12.81 3.92 3.40
CA LEU A 56 -14.11 3.80 4.08
C LEU A 56 -14.20 4.69 5.33
N PHE A 57 -13.06 5.07 5.91
CA PHE A 57 -13.01 5.93 7.09
C PHE A 57 -13.10 7.41 6.71
N VAL A 58 -14.29 7.84 6.29
CA VAL A 58 -14.59 9.19 5.76
C VAL A 58 -14.37 10.31 6.80
N ILE A 59 -14.35 9.97 8.09
CA ILE A 59 -14.25 10.94 9.20
C ILE A 59 -12.84 11.56 9.27
N ALA A 60 -11.79 10.86 8.81
CA ALA A 60 -10.43 11.36 8.81
C ALA A 60 -9.98 11.70 7.38
N PRO A 61 -9.65 12.98 7.06
CA PRO A 61 -9.16 13.34 5.74
C PRO A 61 -7.87 12.57 5.43
N GLY A 62 -7.85 11.83 4.32
CA GLY A 62 -6.73 10.99 3.90
C GLY A 62 -6.59 9.65 4.64
N GLY A 63 -7.58 9.24 5.45
CA GLY A 63 -7.54 7.96 6.17
C GLY A 63 -6.51 7.91 7.31
N LEU A 64 -6.04 9.08 7.78
CA LEU A 64 -5.06 9.23 8.85
C LEU A 64 -5.45 8.42 10.09
N GLY A 65 -4.66 7.41 10.42
CA GLY A 65 -4.85 6.52 11.56
C GLY A 65 -5.65 5.26 11.23
N ALA A 66 -6.71 5.35 10.41
CA ALA A 66 -7.56 4.19 10.10
C ALA A 66 -6.82 3.16 9.24
N ARG A 67 -6.09 3.64 8.22
CA ARG A 67 -5.26 2.76 7.38
C ARG A 67 -4.15 2.12 8.19
N GLU A 68 -3.45 2.89 9.01
CA GLU A 68 -2.33 2.41 9.81
C GLU A 68 -2.79 1.37 10.84
N VAL A 69 -3.91 1.62 11.54
CA VAL A 69 -4.51 0.66 12.46
C VAL A 69 -4.92 -0.62 11.72
N ALA A 70 -5.55 -0.50 10.55
CA ALA A 70 -5.93 -1.65 9.75
C ALA A 70 -4.71 -2.46 9.30
N LEU A 71 -3.64 -1.79 8.85
CA LEU A 71 -2.41 -2.45 8.41
C LEU A 71 -1.73 -3.18 9.57
N VAL A 72 -1.64 -2.54 10.74
CA VAL A 72 -1.08 -3.17 11.96
C VAL A 72 -1.92 -4.37 12.39
N TYR A 73 -3.24 -4.22 12.43
CA TYR A 73 -4.16 -5.30 12.79
C TYR A 73 -4.02 -6.50 11.85
N LEU A 74 -4.03 -6.27 10.53
CA LEU A 74 -3.92 -7.31 9.52
C LEU A 74 -2.55 -7.98 9.52
N LEU A 75 -1.46 -7.23 9.71
CA LEU A 75 -0.11 -7.79 9.80
C LEU A 75 0.15 -8.53 11.11
N GLY A 76 -0.54 -8.16 12.20
CA GLY A 76 -0.41 -8.81 13.50
C GLY A 76 -0.71 -10.30 13.49
N PHE A 77 -1.44 -10.80 12.47
CA PHE A 77 -1.65 -12.23 12.24
C PHE A 77 -0.42 -12.97 11.69
N PHE A 78 0.59 -12.25 11.18
CA PHE A 78 1.74 -12.81 10.46
C PHE A 78 3.10 -12.42 11.03
N VAL A 79 3.16 -11.32 11.80
CA VAL A 79 4.38 -10.80 12.43
C VAL A 79 4.09 -10.33 13.86
N SER A 80 5.15 -10.12 14.65
CA SER A 80 5.00 -9.56 16.00
C SER A 80 4.41 -8.15 15.95
N ASN A 81 3.63 -7.76 16.96
CA ASN A 81 2.97 -6.46 17.01
C ASN A 81 3.95 -5.27 16.87
N PRO A 82 5.13 -5.25 17.53
CA PRO A 82 6.10 -4.17 17.34
C PRO A 82 6.59 -4.05 15.89
N LEU A 83 6.78 -5.18 15.21
CA LEU A 83 7.21 -5.20 13.80
C LEU A 83 6.08 -4.74 12.87
N ALA A 84 4.83 -5.11 13.14
CA ALA A 84 3.67 -4.63 12.37
C ALA A 84 3.54 -3.10 12.43
N VAL A 85 3.69 -2.51 13.61
CA VAL A 85 3.67 -1.04 13.80
C VAL A 85 4.82 -0.38 13.03
N LEU A 86 6.03 -0.91 13.14
CA LEU A 86 7.19 -0.39 12.43
C LEU A 86 6.99 -0.42 10.91
N LEU A 87 6.52 -1.54 10.37
CA LEU A 87 6.23 -1.70 8.95
C LEU A 87 5.16 -0.72 8.46
N ALA A 88 4.09 -0.52 9.24
CA ALA A 88 3.04 0.43 8.89
C ALA A 88 3.58 1.86 8.78
N VAL A 89 4.36 2.31 9.77
CA VAL A 89 4.98 3.65 9.77
C VAL A 89 5.98 3.81 8.63
N LEU A 90 6.88 2.85 8.43
CA LEU A 90 7.87 2.90 7.36
C LEU A 90 7.22 2.93 5.97
N SER A 91 6.15 2.16 5.76
CA SER A 91 5.41 2.18 4.50
C SER A 91 4.87 3.57 4.18
N ARG A 92 4.43 4.32 5.19
CA ARG A 92 3.94 5.69 5.04
C ARG A 92 5.06 6.66 4.68
N VAL A 93 6.19 6.55 5.37
CA VAL A 93 7.37 7.37 5.09
C VAL A 93 7.82 7.15 3.63
N LEU A 94 7.91 5.89 3.18
CA LEU A 94 8.29 5.58 1.80
C LEU A 94 7.29 6.13 0.78
N MET A 95 5.99 6.06 1.07
CA MET A 95 4.98 6.65 0.18
C MET A 95 5.10 8.16 0.09
N ILE A 96 5.27 8.86 1.21
CA ILE A 96 5.46 10.32 1.24
C ILE A 96 6.73 10.71 0.47
N ILE A 97 7.82 9.96 0.65
CA ILE A 97 9.06 10.18 -0.10
C ILE A 97 8.80 9.99 -1.61
N GLY A 98 8.11 8.93 -2.00
CA GLY A 98 7.75 8.67 -3.40
C GLY A 98 6.91 9.80 -4.01
N GLU A 99 5.89 10.27 -3.29
CA GLU A 99 5.06 11.41 -3.68
C GLU A 99 5.91 12.68 -3.88
N VAL A 100 6.78 13.02 -2.92
CA VAL A 100 7.66 14.19 -2.98
C VAL A 100 8.65 14.09 -4.15
N LEU A 101 9.22 12.90 -4.41
CA LEU A 101 10.12 12.67 -5.53
C LEU A 101 9.41 12.87 -6.88
N ILE A 102 8.22 12.29 -7.05
CA ILE A 102 7.42 12.43 -8.26
C ILE A 102 7.03 13.89 -8.47
N LEU A 103 6.61 14.59 -7.41
CA LEU A 103 6.32 16.01 -7.45
C LEU A 103 7.55 16.84 -7.86
N GLY A 104 8.72 16.55 -7.30
CA GLY A 104 9.97 17.22 -7.64
C GLY A 104 10.39 17.01 -9.10
N ILE A 105 10.33 15.77 -9.59
CA ILE A 105 10.63 15.42 -10.99
C ILE A 105 9.64 16.13 -11.93
N SER A 106 8.35 16.11 -11.59
CA SER A 106 7.30 16.76 -12.38
C SER A 106 7.48 18.29 -12.43
N ALA A 107 7.92 18.90 -11.33
CA ALA A 107 8.22 20.34 -11.29
C ALA A 107 9.44 20.71 -12.15
N LEU A 108 10.46 19.84 -12.20
CA LEU A 108 11.64 20.02 -13.05
C LEU A 108 11.31 19.83 -14.54
N SER A 109 10.45 18.87 -14.89
CA SER A 109 10.05 18.59 -16.29
C SER A 109 9.12 19.66 -16.89
N ARG A 110 8.53 20.52 -16.05
CA ARG A 110 7.66 21.63 -16.49
C ARG A 110 8.42 22.95 -16.69
N ARG A 111 9.73 22.97 -16.44
CA ARG A 111 10.64 24.07 -16.77
C ARG A 111 11.33 23.78 -18.10
#